data_AF-A0A975TVC8-F1
#
_entry.id   AF-A0A975TVC8-F1
#
_cell.length_a   1.000
_cell.length_b   1.000
_cell.length_c   1.000
_cell.angle_alpha   90.00
_cell.angle_beta   90.00
_cell.angle_gamma   90.00
#
_symmetry.space_group_name_H-M   'P 1'
#
loop_
_entity.id
_entity.type
_entity.pdbx_description
1 polymer ?
#
loop_
_entity_poly.entity_id
_entity_poly.type
_entity_poly.pdbx_seq_one_letter_code
_entity_poly.pdbx_strand_id
1 'polypeptide(L)' 'MTWVLIVVSCIAGDSLPDCGSGISPVRFPDFAACEDAAVRTYDHMRANADARGQTVLLLDTRCLALSPGAPA' A
#
# COMPACT_ATOMS: atom_id res chain seq x y z
N MET A 1 -18.84 -4.78 7.32
CA MET A 1 -18.01 -4.26 6.22
C MET A 1 -16.59 -4.23 6.74
N THR A 2 -15.63 -4.81 6.02
CA THR A 2 -14.23 -4.87 6.47
C THR A 2 -13.38 -4.09 5.50
N TRP A 3 -12.39 -3.36 5.99
CA TRP A 3 -11.51 -2.57 5.15
C TRP A 3 -10.21 -3.31 4.89
N VAL A 4 -9.72 -3.23 3.67
CA VAL A 4 -8.39 -3.76 3.29
C VAL A 4 -7.56 -2.63 2.72
N LEU A 5 -6.28 -2.65 3.09
CA LEU A 5 -5.29 -1.74 2.53
C LEU A 5 -4.79 -2.30 1.21
N ILE A 6 -4.86 -1.50 0.15
CA ILE A 6 -4.19 -1.75 -1.12
C ILE A 6 -2.98 -0.84 -1.20
N VAL A 7 -1.86 -1.40 -1.64
CA VAL A 7 -0.62 -0.69 -1.88
C VAL A 7 -0.27 -0.85 -3.35
N VAL A 8 -0.01 0.25 -4.03
CA VAL A 8 0.54 0.28 -5.38
C VAL A 8 1.83 1.06 -5.34
N SER A 9 2.89 0.51 -5.89
CA SER A 9 4.20 1.17 -5.88
C SER A 9 4.95 0.90 -7.18
N CYS A 10 5.67 1.91 -7.66
CA CYS A 10 6.72 1.81 -8.64
C CYS A 10 7.98 2.47 -8.08
N ILE A 11 9.05 1.71 -7.93
CA ILE A 11 10.32 2.17 -7.36
C ILE A 11 11.44 1.87 -8.36
N ALA A 12 12.19 2.90 -8.74
CA ALA A 12 13.37 2.77 -9.57
C ALA A 12 14.63 2.50 -8.74
N GLY A 13 15.28 1.37 -9.04
CA GLY A 13 16.62 1.04 -8.58
C GLY A 13 17.63 1.04 -9.73
N ASP A 14 18.78 0.38 -9.52
CA ASP A 14 19.92 0.43 -10.45
C ASP A 14 19.65 -0.17 -11.84
N SER A 15 18.74 -1.15 -11.94
CA SER A 15 18.48 -1.88 -13.18
C SER A 15 17.28 -1.30 -13.95
N LEU A 16 16.11 -1.25 -13.32
CA LEU A 16 14.84 -0.81 -13.90
C LEU A 16 13.85 -0.43 -12.77
N PRO A 17 12.73 0.26 -13.09
CA PRO A 17 11.63 0.40 -12.16
C PRO A 17 10.92 -0.94 -11.90
N ASP A 18 10.77 -1.29 -10.62
CA ASP A 18 9.94 -2.38 -10.15
C ASP A 18 8.57 -1.84 -9.74
N CYS A 19 7.53 -2.30 -10.44
CA CYS A 19 6.15 -1.87 -10.26
C CYS A 19 5.29 -3.04 -9.80
N GLY A 20 4.52 -2.84 -8.74
CA GLY A 20 3.63 -3.85 -8.20
C GLY A 20 2.44 -3.26 -7.47
N SER A 21 1.42 -4.09 -7.32
CA SER A 21 0.27 -3.80 -6.45
C SER A 21 -0.02 -5.01 -5.57
N GLY A 22 -0.36 -4.77 -4.31
CA GLY A 22 -0.72 -5.81 -3.36
C GLY A 22 -1.88 -5.40 -2.46
N ILE A 23 -2.61 -6.40 -1.99
CA ILE A 23 -3.62 -6.23 -0.94
C ILE A 23 -3.01 -6.71 0.36
N SER A 24 -3.04 -5.87 1.39
CA SER A 24 -2.62 -6.24 2.73
C SER A 24 -3.53 -7.37 3.25
N PRO A 25 -2.95 -8.46 3.81
CA PRO A 25 -3.74 -9.55 4.37
C PRO A 25 -4.48 -9.13 5.65
N VAL A 26 -4.13 -7.98 6.24
CA VAL A 26 -4.76 -7.44 7.44
C VAL A 26 -6.12 -6.84 7.09
N ARG A 27 -7.16 -7.31 7.79
CA ARG A 27 -8.51 -6.74 7.70
C ARG A 27 -8.71 -5.76 8.85
N PHE A 28 -9.15 -4.56 8.51
CA PHE A 28 -9.43 -3.50 9.48
C PHE A 28 -10.93 -3.44 9.78
N PRO A 29 -11.32 -3.26 11.05
CA PRO A 29 -12.72 -3.22 11.46
C PRO A 29 -13.45 -1.96 10.99
N ASP A 30 -12.73 -0.85 10.79
CA ASP A 30 -13.25 0.43 10.36
C ASP A 30 -12.27 1.15 9.41
N PHE A 31 -12.75 2.22 8.78
CA PHE A 31 -11.99 2.99 7.79
C PHE A 31 -10.80 3.72 8.42
N ALA A 32 -10.98 4.32 9.61
CA ALA A 32 -9.95 5.12 10.26
C ALA A 32 -8.72 4.26 10.60
N ALA A 33 -8.94 3.06 11.13
CA ALA A 33 -7.85 2.11 11.39
C ALA A 33 -7.11 1.69 10.11
N CYS A 34 -7.82 1.57 8.98
CA CYS A 34 -7.22 1.29 7.69
C CYS A 34 -6.45 2.50 7.16
N GLU A 35 -7.01 3.70 7.24
CA GLU A 35 -6.41 4.97 6.78
C GLU A 35 -5.11 5.25 7.53
N ASP A 36 -5.11 5.10 8.86
CA ASP A 36 -3.91 5.19 9.68
C ASP A 36 -2.84 4.18 9.24
N ALA A 37 -3.24 2.96 8.90
CA ALA A 37 -2.33 1.96 8.39
C ALA A 37 -1.80 2.33 6.99
N ALA A 38 -2.64 2.89 6.13
CA ALA A 38 -2.26 3.35 4.80
C ALA A 38 -1.16 4.42 4.88
N VAL A 39 -1.35 5.44 5.73
CA VAL A 39 -0.36 6.51 5.96
C VAL A 39 0.95 5.93 6.48
N ARG A 40 0.91 5.07 7.52
CA ARG A 40 2.12 4.44 8.05
C ARG A 40 2.84 3.58 7.00
N THR A 41 2.11 2.85 6.19
CA THR A 41 2.69 2.03 5.11
C THR A 41 3.33 2.90 4.04
N TYR A 42 2.69 4.00 3.65
CA TYR A 42 3.24 4.97 2.71
C TYR A 42 4.58 5.52 3.21
N ASP A 43 4.59 6.04 4.45
CA ASP A 43 5.79 6.62 5.06
C ASP A 43 6.92 5.60 5.19
N HIS A 44 6.59 4.37 5.62
CA HIS A 44 7.56 3.30 5.75
C HIS A 44 8.20 2.91 4.41
N MET A 45 7.40 2.76 3.34
CA MET A 45 7.92 2.41 2.02
C MET A 45 8.79 3.53 1.44
N ARG A 46 8.39 4.79 1.64
CA ARG A 46 9.15 5.94 1.18
C ARG A 46 10.49 6.06 1.92
N ALA A 47 10.50 5.88 3.23
CA ALA A 47 11.73 5.86 4.03
C ALA A 47 12.65 4.70 3.65
N ASN A 48 12.09 3.53 3.34
CA ASN A 48 12.87 2.36 2.91
C ASN A 48 13.51 2.58 1.53
N ALA A 49 12.77 3.17 0.58
CA ALA A 49 13.32 3.53 -0.73
C ALA A 49 14.48 4.54 -0.59
N ASP A 50 14.31 5.58 0.23
CA ASP A 50 15.35 6.57 0.52
C ASP A 50 16.60 5.94 1.14
N ALA A 51 16.43 5.08 2.15
CA ALA A 51 17.52 4.34 2.79
C ALA A 51 18.29 3.42 1.82
N ARG A 52 17.67 3.02 0.71
CA ARG A 52 18.28 2.21 -0.36
C ARG A 52 18.79 3.04 -1.54
N GLY A 53 18.68 4.38 -1.48
CA GLY A 53 19.04 5.25 -2.59
C GLY A 53 18.14 5.09 -3.83
N GLN A 54 16.93 4.54 -3.64
CA GLN A 54 15.99 4.29 -4.72
C GLN A 54 15.06 5.49 -4.94
N THR A 55 14.63 5.68 -6.18
CA THR A 55 13.67 6.75 -6.50
C THR A 55 12.25 6.20 -6.49
N VAL A 56 11.38 6.77 -5.66
CA VAL A 56 9.95 6.47 -5.69
C VAL A 56 9.32 7.19 -6.90
N LEU A 57 8.83 6.43 -7.88
CA LEU A 57 8.14 6.97 -9.05
C LEU A 57 6.63 7.09 -8.82
N LEU A 58 6.06 6.07 -8.17
CA LEU A 58 4.66 6.01 -7.76
C LEU A 58 4.59 5.31 -6.41
N LEU A 59 3.79 5.84 -5.50
CA LEU A 59 3.40 5.15 -4.29
C LEU A 59 1.99 5.62 -3.94
N ASP A 60 1.05 4.69 -3.88
CA ASP A 60 -0.34 4.93 -3.54
C ASP A 60 -0.79 3.88 -2.54
N THR A 61 -1.42 4.33 -1.46
CA THR A 61 -1.95 3.48 -0.40
C THR A 61 -3.39 3.87 -0.16
N ARG A 62 -4.31 2.93 -0.37
CA ARG A 62 -5.75 3.21 -0.34
C ARG A 62 -6.51 2.13 0.41
N CYS A 63 -7.60 2.53 1.05
CA CYS A 63 -8.49 1.62 1.76
C CYS A 63 -9.72 1.31 0.92
N LEU A 64 -9.99 0.02 0.72
CA LEU A 64 -11.21 -0.44 0.06
C LEU A 64 -12.11 -1.17 1.04
N ALA A 65 -13.40 -0.86 0.98
CA ALA A 65 -14.44 -1.57 1.70
C ALA A 65 -14.74 -2.89 0.98
N LEU A 66 -14.52 -4.01 1.68
CA LEU A 66 -15.04 -5.31 1.28
C LEU A 66 -16.41 -5.51 1.93
N SER A 67 -17.42 -5.62 1.06
CA SER A 67 -18.71 -6.18 1.45
C SER A 67 -18.60 -7.70 1.53
N PRO A 68 -19.10 -8.34 2.61
CA PRO A 68 -19.28 -9.78 2.62
C PRO A 68 -20.28 -10.15 1.51
N GLY A 69 -19.80 -10.80 0.44
CA GLY A 69 -20.63 -11.22 -0.70
C GLY A 69 -20.16 -10.73 -2.08
N ALA A 70 -19.13 -9.89 -2.18
CA ALA A 70 -18.51 -9.60 -3.47
C ALA A 70 -17.77 -10.85 -3.98
N PRO A 71 -17.99 -11.32 -5.22
CA PRO A 71 -17.27 -12.47 -5.77
C PRO A 71 -15.77 -12.16 -5.82
N ALA A 72 -14.97 -13.19 -5.50
CA ALA A 72 -13.52 -13.17 -5.55
C ALA A 72 -12.99 -13.14 -6.99
#